data_AF-A0A059X858-F1
#
_entry.id   AF-A0A059X858-F1
#
_cell.length_a   1.000
_cell.length_b   1.000
_cell.length_c   1.000
_cell.angle_alpha   90.00
_cell.angle_beta   90.00
_cell.angle_gamma   90.00
#
_symmetry.space_group_name_H-M   'P 1'
#
loop_
_entity.id
_entity.type
_entity.pdbx_description
1 polymer ?
#
loop_
_entity_poly.entity_id
_entity_poly.type
_entity_poly.pdbx_seq_one_letter_code
_entity_poly.pdbx_strand_id
1 'polypeptide(L)'
;MKVRGPGFFTLVSIIGLMLCLLFAVAWIKSRHVSTAAVSSTYFVQAQLARPVTMDLQNVSLPDAIDFLRSVMREDITVDWAALESGGVICDGAISQNFSNLTAGEVLQKVLEQAGPGTQFVADETGIHVTMQAMPWREELPPPKLSEGAIRDFALQKRRSIQKPPRPAPITERVVGAKRYTLVLDQGLLRLWITPRDPGAVYQDRGRIGSGANEVNFERLGITIKRIGSPINTWEIALPFWLLIALSASCPLLWLVTASRRRRRRRRQRQLCIDCGYDLRATPQQCPECGRVVASAEAAATALPAS
;
A
#
# COMPACT_ATOMS: atom_id res chain seq x y z
N MET A 1 16.92 46.00 -7.50
CA MET A 1 15.78 45.33 -8.20
C MET A 1 15.21 44.24 -7.30
N LYS A 2 14.02 44.44 -6.71
CA LYS A 2 13.35 43.41 -5.89
C LYS A 2 12.64 42.45 -6.85
N VAL A 3 13.25 41.32 -7.15
CA VAL A 3 12.61 40.25 -7.92
C VAL A 3 11.40 39.80 -7.10
N ARG A 4 10.19 40.21 -7.50
CA ARG A 4 8.96 39.69 -6.91
C ARG A 4 8.92 38.21 -7.24
N GLY A 5 9.08 37.37 -6.22
CA GLY A 5 8.97 35.92 -6.37
C GLY A 5 7.64 35.52 -7.02
N PRO A 6 7.57 34.31 -7.61
CA PRO A 6 6.34 33.80 -8.19
C PRO A 6 5.22 33.88 -7.15
N GLY A 7 4.05 34.40 -7.54
CA GLY A 7 2.89 34.42 -6.65
C GLY A 7 2.53 33.01 -6.19
N PHE A 8 1.92 32.88 -5.02
CA PHE A 8 1.49 31.60 -4.46
C PHE A 8 0.78 30.69 -5.49
N PHE A 9 -0.14 31.24 -6.29
CA PHE A 9 -0.85 30.51 -7.34
C PHE A 9 0.03 29.98 -8.47
N THR A 10 1.09 30.71 -8.86
CA THR A 10 2.05 30.21 -9.85
C THR A 10 2.86 29.06 -9.31
N LEU A 11 3.25 29.11 -8.02
CA LEU A 11 4.00 28.04 -7.38
C LEU A 11 3.16 26.75 -7.27
N VAL A 12 1.89 26.87 -6.84
CA VAL A 12 0.95 25.73 -6.81
C VAL A 12 0.71 25.15 -8.21
N SER A 13 0.61 26.00 -9.24
CA SER A 13 0.41 25.53 -10.63
C SER A 13 1.64 24.80 -11.17
N ILE A 14 2.84 25.27 -10.85
CA ILE A 14 4.09 24.60 -11.23
C ILE A 14 4.18 23.23 -10.55
N ILE A 15 3.91 23.15 -9.24
CA ILE A 15 3.87 21.88 -8.51
C ILE A 15 2.83 20.93 -9.13
N GLY A 16 1.64 21.43 -9.47
CA GLY A 16 0.59 20.64 -10.13
C GLY A 16 1.04 20.05 -11.47
N LEU A 17 1.73 20.84 -12.31
CA LEU A 17 2.29 20.36 -13.59
C LEU A 17 3.39 19.32 -13.37
N MET A 18 4.27 19.53 -12.39
CA MET A 18 5.31 18.55 -12.05
C MET A 18 4.71 17.22 -11.59
N LEU A 19 3.68 17.26 -10.74
CA LEU A 19 2.94 16.07 -10.31
C LEU A 19 2.21 15.40 -11.47
N CYS A 20 1.59 16.17 -12.35
CA CYS A 20 0.93 15.65 -13.55
C CYS A 20 1.91 14.89 -14.46
N LEU A 21 3.10 15.46 -14.70
CA LEU A 21 4.16 14.79 -15.45
C LEU A 21 4.64 13.51 -14.75
N LEU A 22 4.84 13.58 -13.43
CA LEU A 22 5.25 12.42 -12.62
C LEU A 22 4.22 11.28 -12.72
N PHE A 23 2.93 11.59 -12.57
CA PHE A 23 1.86 10.61 -12.68
C PHE A 23 1.71 10.06 -14.11
N ALA A 24 1.94 10.87 -15.14
CA ALA A 24 1.95 10.38 -16.52
C ALA A 24 3.10 9.40 -16.79
N VAL A 25 4.31 9.71 -16.30
CA VAL A 25 5.46 8.79 -16.38
C VAL A 25 5.20 7.51 -15.59
N ALA A 26 4.65 7.62 -14.37
CA ALA A 26 4.29 6.47 -13.55
C ALA A 26 3.21 5.60 -14.22
N TRP A 27 2.23 6.22 -14.90
CA TRP A 27 1.19 5.51 -15.64
C TRP A 27 1.76 4.68 -16.78
N ILE A 28 2.67 5.27 -17.58
CA ILE A 28 3.37 4.57 -18.67
C ILE A 28 4.17 3.40 -18.10
N LYS A 29 4.98 3.64 -17.06
CA LYS A 29 5.76 2.58 -16.39
C LYS A 29 4.87 1.46 -15.86
N SER A 30 3.75 1.80 -15.23
CA SER A 30 2.82 0.84 -14.65
C SER A 30 2.21 -0.11 -15.69
N ARG A 31 2.04 0.32 -16.94
CA ARG A 31 1.57 -0.56 -18.03
C ARG A 31 2.58 -1.64 -18.44
N HIS A 32 3.86 -1.44 -18.14
CA HIS A 32 4.91 -2.43 -18.39
C HIS A 32 5.13 -3.40 -17.22
N VAL A 33 4.37 -3.26 -16.13
CA VAL A 33 4.42 -4.18 -15.00
C VAL A 33 3.59 -5.42 -15.32
N SER A 34 4.25 -6.55 -15.50
CA SER A 34 3.60 -7.85 -15.74
C SER A 34 3.17 -8.56 -14.46
N THR A 35 3.89 -8.32 -13.35
CA THR A 35 3.58 -8.87 -12.02
C THR A 35 3.65 -7.76 -10.99
N ALA A 36 2.52 -7.51 -10.32
CA ALA A 36 2.46 -6.50 -9.26
C ALA A 36 3.35 -6.92 -8.07
N ALA A 37 4.06 -5.95 -7.51
CA ALA A 37 4.69 -6.15 -6.20
C ALA A 37 3.63 -6.40 -5.12
N VAL A 38 4.03 -7.08 -4.05
CA VAL A 38 3.20 -7.36 -2.87
C VAL A 38 3.94 -6.92 -1.61
N SER A 39 3.22 -6.84 -0.48
CA SER A 39 3.87 -6.57 0.82
C SER A 39 4.90 -7.64 1.15
N SER A 40 5.94 -7.30 1.91
CA SER A 40 6.98 -8.26 2.27
C SER A 40 6.44 -9.47 3.05
N THR A 41 5.34 -9.28 3.77
CA THR A 41 4.63 -10.28 4.59
C THR A 41 3.54 -11.04 3.84
N TYR A 42 3.27 -10.74 2.56
CA TYR A 42 2.13 -11.30 1.81
C TYR A 42 2.09 -12.83 1.83
N PHE A 43 3.23 -13.49 1.65
CA PHE A 43 3.29 -14.95 1.64
C PHE A 43 3.03 -15.55 3.02
N VAL A 44 3.63 -14.99 4.07
CA VAL A 44 3.38 -15.42 5.46
C VAL A 44 1.90 -15.28 5.80
N GLN A 45 1.28 -14.17 5.39
CA GLN A 45 -0.17 -13.96 5.55
C GLN A 45 -0.98 -15.03 4.81
N ALA A 46 -0.63 -15.33 3.56
CA ALA A 46 -1.32 -16.35 2.76
C ALA A 46 -1.20 -17.75 3.36
N GLN A 47 -0.04 -18.10 3.93
CA GLN A 47 0.15 -19.41 4.57
C GLN A 47 -0.57 -19.50 5.91
N LEU A 48 -0.52 -18.46 6.75
CA LEU A 48 -1.28 -18.42 8.01
C LEU A 48 -2.79 -18.51 7.77
N ALA A 49 -3.29 -17.91 6.69
CA ALA A 49 -4.72 -17.94 6.32
C ALA A 49 -5.14 -19.22 5.61
N ARG A 50 -4.21 -20.11 5.26
CA ARG A 50 -4.50 -21.34 4.51
C ARG A 50 -5.32 -22.30 5.37
N PRO A 51 -6.43 -22.86 4.87
CA PRO A 51 -7.18 -23.87 5.60
C PRO A 51 -6.37 -25.17 5.71
N VAL A 52 -6.37 -25.77 6.90
CA VAL A 52 -5.63 -26.99 7.21
C VAL A 52 -6.52 -27.92 8.02
N THR A 53 -6.47 -29.21 7.67
CA THR A 53 -7.04 -30.29 8.47
C THR A 53 -5.89 -31.16 8.93
N MET A 54 -5.76 -31.38 10.23
CA MET A 54 -4.73 -32.26 10.78
C MET A 54 -5.24 -32.94 12.05
N ASP A 55 -4.74 -34.13 12.31
CA ASP A 55 -5.05 -34.90 13.51
C ASP A 55 -3.74 -35.19 14.23
N LEU A 56 -3.55 -34.59 15.40
CA LEU A 56 -2.38 -34.84 16.24
C LEU A 56 -2.80 -35.83 17.32
N GLN A 57 -2.13 -36.98 17.37
CA GLN A 57 -2.36 -38.02 18.37
C GLN A 57 -1.04 -38.30 19.10
N ASN A 58 -0.93 -37.80 20.33
CA ASN A 58 0.24 -38.01 21.20
C ASN A 58 1.56 -37.55 20.54
N VAL A 59 1.56 -36.34 19.98
CA VAL A 59 2.71 -35.76 19.25
C VAL A 59 3.43 -34.74 20.12
N SER A 60 4.76 -34.69 20.07
CA SER A 60 5.56 -33.68 20.80
C SER A 60 5.41 -32.28 20.17
N LEU A 61 5.72 -31.22 20.90
CA LEU A 61 5.70 -29.87 20.34
C LEU A 61 6.68 -29.70 19.16
N PRO A 62 7.95 -30.17 19.23
CA PRO A 62 8.87 -30.17 18.08
C PRO A 62 8.28 -30.83 16.84
N ASP A 63 7.71 -32.02 16.99
CA ASP A 63 7.14 -32.76 15.86
C ASP A 63 5.91 -32.04 15.29
N ALA A 64 5.03 -31.52 16.15
CA ALA A 64 3.85 -30.75 15.72
C ALA A 64 4.26 -29.49 14.92
N ILE A 65 5.33 -28.81 15.35
CA ILE A 65 5.91 -27.66 14.63
C ILE A 65 6.52 -28.10 13.30
N ASP A 66 7.23 -29.23 13.24
CA ASP A 66 7.77 -29.76 11.99
C ASP A 66 6.68 -30.16 10.99
N PHE A 67 5.57 -30.75 11.47
CA PHE A 67 4.39 -30.96 10.64
C PHE A 67 3.84 -29.64 10.10
N LEU A 68 3.68 -28.62 10.93
CA LEU A 68 3.21 -27.29 10.51
C LEU A 68 4.18 -26.63 9.51
N ARG A 69 5.50 -26.76 9.68
CA ARG A 69 6.50 -26.30 8.71
C ARG A 69 6.29 -26.96 7.35
N SER A 70 6.06 -28.27 7.33
CA SER A 70 5.82 -29.02 6.09
C SER A 70 4.55 -28.58 5.35
N VAL A 71 3.50 -28.24 6.09
CA VAL A 71 2.21 -27.81 5.55
C VAL A 71 2.25 -26.37 5.03
N MET A 72 2.81 -25.45 5.84
CA MET A 72 2.88 -24.02 5.52
C MET A 72 3.94 -23.69 4.46
N ARG A 73 4.94 -24.56 4.27
CA ARG A 73 6.08 -24.30 3.35
C ARG A 73 6.78 -22.96 3.63
N GLU A 74 6.71 -22.49 4.88
CA GLU A 74 7.33 -21.26 5.38
C GLU A 74 8.21 -21.62 6.57
N ASP A 75 9.26 -20.84 6.81
CA ASP A 75 10.18 -21.09 7.92
C ASP A 75 9.51 -20.68 9.24
N ILE A 76 9.22 -21.68 10.08
CA ILE A 76 8.81 -21.46 11.47
C ILE A 76 10.07 -21.61 12.32
N THR A 77 10.60 -20.53 12.85
CA THR A 77 11.71 -20.59 13.79
C THR A 77 11.18 -20.53 15.22
N VAL A 78 11.86 -21.21 16.14
CA VAL A 78 11.38 -21.38 17.51
C VAL A 78 12.53 -21.06 18.47
N ASP A 79 12.28 -20.17 19.42
CA ASP A 79 13.19 -19.92 20.54
C ASP A 79 12.93 -20.97 21.64
N TRP A 80 13.47 -22.17 21.44
CA TRP A 80 13.32 -23.29 22.39
C TRP A 80 13.80 -22.92 23.80
N ALA A 81 14.87 -22.13 23.91
CA ALA A 81 15.39 -21.68 25.19
C ALA A 81 14.41 -20.75 25.91
N ALA A 82 13.75 -19.84 25.17
CA ALA A 82 12.70 -19.00 25.73
C ALA A 82 11.51 -19.84 26.22
N LEU A 83 11.07 -20.82 25.43
CA LEU A 83 9.97 -21.73 25.81
C LEU A 83 10.31 -22.52 27.09
N GLU A 84 11.49 -23.15 27.15
CA GLU A 84 11.96 -23.88 28.34
C GLU A 84 12.01 -22.97 29.58
N SER A 85 12.59 -21.78 29.45
CA SER A 85 12.69 -20.81 30.55
C SER A 85 11.32 -20.28 31.00
N GLY A 86 10.33 -20.32 30.10
CA GLY A 86 8.93 -19.99 30.36
C GLY A 86 8.14 -21.12 31.01
N GLY A 87 8.74 -22.28 31.25
CA GLY A 87 8.09 -23.45 31.85
C GLY A 87 7.27 -24.30 30.88
N VAL A 88 7.48 -24.15 29.57
CA VAL A 88 6.81 -24.96 28.54
C VAL A 88 7.45 -26.35 28.49
N ILE A 89 6.62 -27.40 28.52
CA ILE A 89 7.07 -28.79 28.41
C ILE A 89 7.06 -29.18 26.93
N CYS A 90 8.20 -29.06 26.25
CA CYS A 90 8.31 -29.32 24.82
C CYS A 90 7.99 -30.78 24.42
N ASP A 91 8.32 -31.74 25.28
CA ASP A 91 8.05 -33.17 25.06
C ASP A 91 6.63 -33.57 25.50
N GLY A 92 5.80 -32.60 25.90
CA GLY A 92 4.42 -32.83 26.28
C GLY A 92 3.61 -33.38 25.10
N ALA A 93 2.75 -34.36 25.39
CA ALA A 93 1.89 -34.96 24.39
C ALA A 93 0.73 -34.03 24.01
N ILE A 94 0.72 -33.60 22.75
CA ILE A 94 -0.35 -32.81 22.14
C ILE A 94 -1.29 -33.78 21.41
N SER A 95 -2.55 -33.83 21.83
CA SER A 95 -3.59 -34.67 21.24
C SER A 95 -4.84 -33.86 20.94
N GLN A 96 -5.02 -33.49 19.68
CA GLN A 96 -6.17 -32.72 19.23
C GLN A 96 -6.42 -32.91 17.73
N ASN A 97 -7.70 -33.01 17.39
CA ASN A 97 -8.17 -32.95 16.02
C ASN A 97 -8.44 -31.49 15.60
N PHE A 98 -7.85 -31.08 14.49
CA PHE A 98 -8.04 -29.76 13.90
C PHE A 98 -8.75 -29.90 12.57
N SER A 99 -9.98 -29.40 12.51
CA SER A 99 -10.79 -29.38 11.29
C SER A 99 -11.41 -28.00 11.09
N ASN A 100 -11.48 -27.55 9.83
CA ASN A 100 -12.02 -26.25 9.44
C ASN A 100 -11.34 -25.06 10.14
N LEU A 101 -10.02 -25.16 10.33
CA LEU A 101 -9.19 -24.10 10.90
C LEU A 101 -8.12 -23.68 9.89
N THR A 102 -7.68 -22.44 10.00
CA THR A 102 -6.52 -21.92 9.27
C THR A 102 -5.21 -22.37 9.93
N ALA A 103 -4.10 -22.39 9.18
CA ALA A 103 -2.81 -22.79 9.71
C ALA A 103 -2.38 -21.95 10.92
N GLY A 104 -2.68 -20.65 10.93
CA GLY A 104 -2.43 -19.77 12.06
C GLY A 104 -3.28 -20.11 13.29
N GLU A 105 -4.54 -20.51 13.11
CA GLU A 105 -5.40 -20.99 14.22
C GLU A 105 -4.88 -22.31 14.81
N VAL A 106 -4.43 -23.22 13.95
CA VAL A 106 -3.84 -24.49 14.40
C VAL A 106 -2.55 -24.24 15.15
N LEU A 107 -1.65 -23.41 14.61
CA LEU A 107 -0.40 -23.03 15.28
C LEU A 107 -0.69 -22.42 16.65
N GLN A 108 -1.63 -21.48 16.75
CA GLN A 108 -2.00 -20.89 18.04
C GLN A 108 -2.49 -21.94 19.04
N LYS A 109 -3.38 -22.85 18.62
CA LYS A 109 -3.92 -23.88 19.51
C LYS A 109 -2.86 -24.87 19.98
N VAL A 110 -1.94 -25.25 19.09
CA VAL A 110 -0.78 -26.10 19.44
C VAL A 110 0.08 -25.41 20.50
N LEU A 111 0.35 -24.11 20.34
CA LEU A 111 1.13 -23.32 21.31
C LEU A 111 0.41 -23.15 22.64
N GLU A 112 -0.91 -22.95 22.64
CA GLU A 112 -1.74 -22.86 23.85
C GLU A 112 -1.74 -24.16 24.66
N GLN A 113 -1.73 -25.32 23.99
CA GLN A 113 -1.62 -26.62 24.66
C GLN A 113 -0.24 -26.86 25.26
N ALA A 114 0.81 -26.38 24.61
CA ALA A 114 2.19 -26.56 25.08
C ALA A 114 2.46 -25.81 26.39
N GLY A 115 1.88 -24.62 26.57
CA GLY A 115 1.97 -23.89 27.82
C GLY A 115 1.42 -22.47 27.75
N PRO A 116 1.07 -21.88 28.92
CA PRO A 116 0.59 -20.51 28.97
C PRO A 116 1.70 -19.52 28.62
N GLY A 117 1.33 -18.42 27.96
CA GLY A 117 2.26 -17.34 27.63
C GLY A 117 3.14 -17.60 26.41
N THR A 118 2.90 -18.68 25.66
CA THR A 118 3.46 -18.86 24.32
C THR A 118 2.87 -17.85 23.34
N GLN A 119 3.67 -17.41 22.37
CA GLN A 119 3.26 -16.51 21.30
C GLN A 119 4.02 -16.80 20.02
N PHE A 120 3.52 -16.28 18.91
CA PHE A 120 4.29 -16.23 17.66
C PHE A 120 4.19 -14.87 16.99
N VAL A 121 5.27 -14.42 16.39
CA VAL A 121 5.35 -13.16 15.64
C VAL A 121 5.67 -13.49 14.19
N ALA A 122 4.96 -12.89 13.26
CA ALA A 122 5.20 -13.06 11.84
C ALA A 122 5.75 -11.76 11.22
N ASP A 123 6.77 -11.89 10.37
CA ASP A 123 7.39 -10.76 9.68
C ASP A 123 7.85 -11.13 8.25
N GLU A 124 8.69 -10.30 7.62
CA GLU A 124 9.25 -10.57 6.29
C GLU A 124 10.20 -11.78 6.21
N THR A 125 10.78 -12.18 7.33
CA THR A 125 11.76 -13.27 7.42
C THR A 125 11.07 -14.61 7.62
N GLY A 126 10.00 -14.67 8.41
CA GLY A 126 9.22 -15.89 8.60
C GLY A 126 8.25 -15.80 9.78
N ILE A 127 7.95 -16.95 10.36
CA ILE A 127 7.16 -17.09 11.59
C ILE A 127 8.13 -17.41 12.72
N HIS A 128 8.00 -16.70 13.84
CA HIS A 128 8.92 -16.79 14.97
C HIS A 128 8.14 -17.10 16.24
N VAL A 129 8.43 -18.23 16.89
CA VAL A 129 7.76 -18.68 18.11
C VAL A 129 8.61 -18.33 19.33
N THR A 130 8.01 -17.69 20.34
CA THR A 130 8.66 -17.26 21.58
C THR A 130 7.65 -17.16 22.73
N MET A 131 8.08 -16.66 23.90
CA MET A 131 7.22 -16.36 25.03
C MET A 131 6.74 -14.90 25.01
N GLN A 132 5.52 -14.60 25.49
CA GLN A 132 4.96 -13.24 25.61
C GLN A 132 5.83 -12.30 26.43
N ALA A 133 6.46 -12.84 27.47
CA ALA A 133 7.39 -12.11 28.33
C ALA A 133 8.76 -11.86 27.67
N MET A 134 9.05 -12.45 26.51
CA MET A 134 10.36 -12.42 25.87
C MET A 134 10.24 -11.99 24.39
N PRO A 135 10.60 -10.74 24.04
CA PRO A 135 10.60 -10.32 22.64
C PRO A 135 11.53 -11.19 21.80
N TRP A 136 11.20 -11.34 20.52
CA TRP A 136 11.98 -12.13 19.58
C TRP A 136 13.45 -11.69 19.52
N ARG A 137 14.36 -12.67 19.46
CA ARG A 137 15.81 -12.46 19.32
C ARG A 137 16.25 -12.79 17.90
N GLU A 138 16.92 -11.85 17.23
CA GLU A 138 17.50 -12.10 15.89
C GLU A 138 18.57 -13.21 15.92
N GLU A 139 19.33 -13.29 17.01
CA GLU A 139 20.29 -14.35 17.29
C GLU A 139 19.76 -15.27 18.39
N LEU A 140 19.33 -16.46 17.99
CA LEU A 140 18.90 -17.49 18.91
C LEU A 140 20.12 -18.14 19.59
N PRO A 141 20.03 -18.46 20.90
CA PRO A 141 21.06 -19.25 21.55
C PRO A 141 21.19 -20.60 20.83
N PRO A 142 22.41 -21.17 20.75
CA PRO A 142 22.59 -22.47 20.12
C PRO A 142 21.69 -23.47 20.84
N PRO A 143 20.91 -24.27 20.09
CA PRO A 143 20.04 -25.24 20.71
C PRO A 143 20.90 -26.24 21.50
N LYS A 144 20.41 -26.70 22.65
CA LYS A 144 21.07 -27.74 23.47
C LYS A 144 20.92 -29.11 22.78
N LEU A 145 21.38 -29.22 21.55
CA LEU A 145 21.26 -30.39 20.70
C LEU A 145 22.62 -31.08 20.60
N SER A 146 22.62 -32.40 20.41
CA SER A 146 23.82 -33.16 20.07
C SER A 146 24.39 -32.74 18.72
N GLU A 147 25.69 -32.93 18.47
CA GLU A 147 26.39 -32.51 17.23
C GLU A 147 25.69 -32.94 15.92
N GLY A 148 25.04 -34.11 15.92
CA GLY A 148 24.26 -34.60 14.77
C GLY A 148 23.02 -33.74 14.49
N ALA A 149 22.29 -33.38 15.54
CA ALA A 149 21.09 -32.54 15.43
C ALA A 149 21.43 -31.07 15.12
N ILE A 150 22.61 -30.58 15.50
CA ILE A 150 23.13 -29.27 15.05
C ILE A 150 23.35 -29.25 13.53
N ARG A 151 23.87 -30.35 12.96
CA ARG A 151 24.10 -30.47 11.52
C ARG A 151 22.80 -30.51 10.72
N ASP A 152 21.80 -31.23 11.22
CA ASP A 152 20.47 -31.28 10.62
C ASP A 152 19.76 -29.91 10.71
N PHE A 153 19.87 -29.21 11.83
CA PHE A 153 19.37 -27.83 11.99
C PHE A 153 20.03 -26.84 11.00
N ALA A 154 21.35 -26.94 10.81
CA ALA A 154 22.08 -26.11 9.85
C ALA A 154 21.71 -26.42 8.38
N LEU A 155 21.38 -27.68 8.07
CA LEU A 155 20.88 -28.09 6.74
C LEU A 155 19.43 -27.64 6.52
N GLN A 156 18.60 -27.66 7.55
CA GLN A 156 17.21 -27.17 7.53
C GLN A 156 17.19 -25.65 7.25
N LYS A 157 18.04 -24.88 7.95
CA LYS A 157 18.25 -23.44 7.70
C LYS A 157 18.77 -23.13 6.29
N ARG A 158 19.55 -24.03 5.67
CA ARG A 158 20.01 -23.85 4.27
C ARG A 158 18.93 -24.16 3.23
N ARG A 159 18.03 -25.11 3.49
CA ARG A 159 16.92 -25.44 2.59
C ARG A 159 15.82 -24.37 2.56
N SER A 160 15.67 -23.56 3.62
CA SER A 160 14.63 -22.52 3.70
C SER A 160 14.93 -21.25 2.89
N ILE A 161 16.17 -21.06 2.39
CA ILE A 161 16.63 -19.76 1.89
C ILE A 161 16.84 -19.78 0.37
N GLN A 162 15.74 -19.77 -0.37
CA GLN A 162 15.70 -19.02 -1.64
C GLN A 162 14.24 -18.70 -1.98
N LYS A 163 13.70 -17.69 -1.28
CA LYS A 163 12.44 -17.05 -1.68
C LYS A 163 12.64 -16.51 -3.11
N PRO A 164 11.73 -16.77 -4.06
CA PRO A 164 11.88 -16.30 -5.44
C PRO A 164 12.08 -14.78 -5.46
N PRO A 165 12.87 -14.23 -6.41
CA PRO A 165 13.12 -12.80 -6.49
C PRO A 165 11.78 -12.07 -6.59
N ARG A 166 11.52 -11.21 -5.59
CA ARG A 166 10.25 -10.47 -5.45
C ARG A 166 10.33 -9.19 -6.27
N PRO A 167 9.31 -8.84 -7.09
CA PRO A 167 9.20 -7.48 -7.60
C PRO A 167 9.09 -6.53 -6.41
N ALA A 168 10.04 -5.62 -6.29
CA ALA A 168 10.09 -4.69 -5.17
C ALA A 168 8.93 -3.67 -5.29
N PRO A 169 8.21 -3.38 -4.19
CA PRO A 169 7.24 -2.30 -4.19
C PRO A 169 7.94 -0.94 -4.41
N ILE A 170 7.18 0.09 -4.78
CA ILE A 170 7.71 1.46 -4.90
C ILE A 170 8.27 1.90 -3.56
N THR A 171 7.50 1.65 -2.50
CA THR A 171 7.89 1.93 -1.12
C THR A 171 7.10 1.05 -0.18
N GLU A 172 7.73 0.67 0.92
CA GLU A 172 7.12 -0.02 2.03
C GLU A 172 7.54 0.68 3.33
N ARG A 173 6.55 0.99 4.18
CA ARG A 173 6.77 1.71 5.44
C ARG A 173 5.94 1.09 6.54
N VAL A 174 6.56 0.81 7.68
CA VAL A 174 5.89 0.38 8.89
C VAL A 174 5.74 1.58 9.81
N VAL A 175 4.51 1.91 10.19
CA VAL A 175 4.19 3.02 11.09
C VAL A 175 3.22 2.52 12.16
N GLY A 176 3.68 2.49 13.41
CA GLY A 176 2.92 1.91 14.52
C GLY A 176 2.61 0.42 14.30
N ALA A 177 1.33 0.06 14.35
CA ALA A 177 0.85 -1.32 14.17
C ALA A 177 0.49 -1.66 12.71
N LYS A 178 0.76 -0.77 11.74
CA LYS A 178 0.37 -0.92 10.33
C LYS A 178 1.57 -0.84 9.40
N ARG A 179 1.48 -1.59 8.30
CA ARG A 179 2.44 -1.64 7.20
C ARG A 179 1.74 -1.12 5.95
N TYR A 180 2.37 -0.15 5.29
CA TYR A 180 1.89 0.53 4.10
C TYR A 180 2.77 0.14 2.92
N THR A 181 2.20 -0.54 1.93
CA THR A 181 2.93 -0.96 0.72
C THR A 181 2.33 -0.28 -0.51
N LEU A 182 3.14 0.50 -1.22
CA LEU A 182 2.73 1.21 -2.43
C LEU A 182 3.30 0.53 -3.68
N VAL A 183 2.43 0.25 -4.65
CA VAL A 183 2.76 -0.56 -5.82
C VAL A 183 2.17 0.04 -7.10
N LEU A 184 2.89 -0.10 -8.21
CA LEU A 184 2.37 0.14 -9.56
C LEU A 184 1.80 -1.17 -10.11
N ASP A 185 0.58 -1.15 -10.60
CA ASP A 185 -0.05 -2.33 -11.17
C ASP A 185 -0.96 -1.99 -12.35
N GLN A 186 -0.53 -2.33 -13.57
CA GLN A 186 -1.34 -2.27 -14.80
C GLN A 186 -2.15 -0.97 -15.02
N GLY A 187 -1.60 0.18 -14.65
CA GLY A 187 -2.24 1.48 -14.78
C GLY A 187 -3.01 1.96 -13.54
N LEU A 188 -2.86 1.24 -12.42
CA LEU A 188 -3.34 1.60 -11.09
C LEU A 188 -2.17 1.87 -10.15
N LEU A 189 -2.35 2.82 -9.25
CA LEU A 189 -1.56 2.99 -8.05
C LEU A 189 -2.27 2.25 -6.92
N ARG A 190 -1.68 1.15 -6.43
CA ARG A 190 -2.25 0.36 -5.32
C ARG A 190 -1.53 0.65 -4.02
N LEU A 191 -2.30 0.84 -2.95
CA LEU A 191 -1.84 0.95 -1.58
C LEU A 191 -2.45 -0.20 -0.77
N TRP A 192 -1.58 -1.06 -0.25
CA TRP A 192 -1.93 -2.09 0.71
C TRP A 192 -1.66 -1.60 2.12
N ILE A 193 -2.62 -1.81 3.03
CA ILE A 193 -2.46 -1.56 4.45
C ILE A 193 -2.69 -2.87 5.18
N THR A 194 -1.60 -3.46 5.66
CA THR A 194 -1.57 -4.72 6.38
C THR A 194 -1.17 -4.49 7.84
N PRO A 195 -1.48 -5.41 8.77
CA PRO A 195 -0.92 -5.34 10.12
C PRO A 195 0.61 -5.48 10.08
N ARG A 196 1.28 -4.87 11.06
CA ARG A 196 2.74 -5.01 11.23
C ARG A 196 3.12 -6.48 11.45
N ASP A 197 2.38 -7.14 12.33
CA ASP A 197 2.48 -8.56 12.63
C ASP A 197 1.15 -9.22 12.26
N PRO A 198 1.09 -10.03 11.17
CA PRO A 198 -0.12 -10.75 10.81
C PRO A 198 -0.43 -11.93 11.74
N GLY A 199 0.53 -12.40 12.53
CA GLY A 199 0.35 -13.45 13.53
C GLY A 199 -0.45 -12.99 14.75
N ALA A 200 -0.37 -11.70 15.09
CA ALA A 200 -1.08 -11.11 16.22
C ALA A 200 -2.61 -11.34 16.18
N VAL A 201 -3.20 -11.42 14.98
CA VAL A 201 -4.65 -11.61 14.83
C VAL A 201 -5.12 -12.98 15.31
N TYR A 202 -4.25 -13.99 15.30
CA TYR A 202 -4.57 -15.34 15.74
C TYR A 202 -4.46 -15.51 17.26
N GLN A 203 -3.75 -14.61 17.92
CA GLN A 203 -3.46 -14.65 19.35
C GLN A 203 -4.41 -13.77 20.17
N ASP A 204 -5.12 -12.86 19.50
CA ASP A 204 -6.22 -12.15 20.11
C ASP A 204 -7.36 -13.14 20.37
N ARG A 205 -7.87 -13.21 21.60
CA ARG A 205 -8.91 -14.17 22.02
C ARG A 205 -10.28 -13.92 21.35
N GLY A 206 -10.36 -12.92 20.47
CA GLY A 206 -11.51 -12.68 19.62
C GLY A 206 -11.72 -13.80 18.60
N ARG A 207 -12.97 -14.05 18.23
CA ARG A 207 -13.28 -15.05 17.20
C ARG A 207 -12.85 -14.53 15.84
N ILE A 208 -11.89 -15.21 15.22
CA ILE A 208 -11.46 -14.95 13.85
C ILE A 208 -12.68 -15.06 12.93
N GLY A 209 -12.89 -14.04 12.10
CA GLY A 209 -14.05 -13.95 11.20
C GLY A 209 -15.33 -13.35 11.79
N SER A 210 -15.38 -12.99 13.08
CA SER A 210 -16.62 -12.46 13.68
C SER A 210 -16.80 -10.94 13.64
N GLY A 211 -15.89 -10.18 13.02
CA GLY A 211 -15.72 -8.76 13.38
C GLY A 211 -15.55 -7.73 12.27
N ALA A 212 -15.82 -8.04 11.01
CA ALA A 212 -15.57 -7.08 9.93
C ALA A 212 -16.58 -7.20 8.80
N ASN A 213 -17.47 -6.21 8.68
CA ASN A 213 -18.22 -6.03 7.43
C ASN A 213 -17.22 -5.92 6.28
N GLU A 214 -17.40 -6.78 5.27
CA GLU A 214 -16.69 -6.66 4.00
C GLU A 214 -17.05 -5.30 3.41
N VAL A 215 -16.05 -4.42 3.32
CA VAL A 215 -16.20 -3.15 2.63
C VAL A 215 -15.68 -3.41 1.24
N ASN A 216 -16.55 -3.30 0.23
CA ASN A 216 -16.14 -3.33 -1.16
C ASN A 216 -16.77 -2.13 -1.87
N PHE A 217 -15.93 -1.17 -2.24
CA PHE A 217 -16.31 -0.03 -3.04
C PHE A 217 -15.52 -0.07 -4.34
N GLU A 218 -16.24 -0.14 -5.46
CA GLU A 218 -15.66 -0.08 -6.79
C GLU A 218 -16.46 0.89 -7.66
N ARG A 219 -15.80 1.96 -8.12
CA ARG A 219 -16.44 2.93 -9.00
C ARG A 219 -15.42 3.67 -9.84
N LEU A 220 -15.64 3.74 -11.16
CA LEU A 220 -14.74 4.43 -12.11
C LEU A 220 -13.28 3.92 -12.01
N GLY A 221 -13.06 2.64 -11.71
CA GLY A 221 -11.72 2.06 -11.51
C GLY A 221 -11.03 2.48 -10.20
N ILE A 222 -11.71 3.20 -9.31
CA ILE A 222 -11.31 3.37 -7.91
C ILE A 222 -11.79 2.14 -7.15
N THR A 223 -10.88 1.45 -6.48
CA THR A 223 -11.21 0.32 -5.62
C THR A 223 -10.80 0.64 -4.21
N ILE A 224 -11.73 0.51 -3.26
CA ILE A 224 -11.43 0.52 -1.83
C ILE A 224 -12.10 -0.73 -1.28
N LYS A 225 -11.29 -1.72 -0.93
CA LYS A 225 -11.80 -2.93 -0.33
C LYS A 225 -11.05 -3.29 0.95
N ARG A 226 -11.80 -3.88 1.87
CA ARG A 226 -11.29 -4.47 3.09
C ARG A 226 -11.39 -5.98 2.93
N ILE A 227 -10.26 -6.61 2.67
CA ILE A 227 -10.15 -8.06 2.62
C ILE A 227 -10.19 -8.54 4.08
N GLY A 228 -11.29 -9.20 4.43
CA GLY A 228 -11.58 -9.68 5.78
C GLY A 228 -11.15 -11.12 6.01
N SER A 229 -10.93 -11.44 7.30
CA SER A 229 -10.68 -12.73 7.95
C SER A 229 -9.73 -13.74 7.29
N PRO A 230 -8.70 -14.24 8.00
CA PRO A 230 -8.31 -13.87 9.36
C PRO A 230 -7.63 -12.49 9.42
N ILE A 231 -6.89 -12.10 8.39
CA ILE A 231 -6.00 -10.94 8.43
C ILE A 231 -6.68 -9.73 7.79
N ASN A 232 -6.99 -8.72 8.60
CA ASN A 232 -7.63 -7.50 8.15
C ASN A 232 -6.69 -6.66 7.27
N THR A 233 -6.91 -6.70 5.96
CA THR A 233 -6.09 -6.00 4.97
C THR A 233 -6.93 -4.99 4.20
N TRP A 234 -6.46 -3.75 4.12
CA TRP A 234 -7.06 -2.76 3.22
C TRP A 234 -6.31 -2.70 1.91
N GLU A 235 -7.06 -2.67 0.83
CA GLU A 235 -6.56 -2.41 -0.52
C GLU A 235 -7.24 -1.17 -1.07
N ILE A 236 -6.43 -0.18 -1.44
CA ILE A 236 -6.88 1.06 -2.10
C ILE A 236 -6.19 1.11 -3.46
N ALA A 237 -6.94 1.05 -4.55
CA ALA A 237 -6.45 1.20 -5.91
C ALA A 237 -6.99 2.49 -6.52
N LEU A 238 -6.09 3.33 -7.01
CA LEU A 238 -6.43 4.59 -7.69
C LEU A 238 -5.93 4.55 -9.14
N PRO A 239 -6.79 4.85 -10.12
CA PRO A 239 -6.36 4.87 -11.50
C PRO A 239 -5.56 6.14 -11.80
N PHE A 240 -4.47 6.03 -12.57
CA PHE A 240 -3.59 7.17 -12.84
C PHE A 240 -4.28 8.32 -13.58
N TRP A 241 -5.31 8.04 -14.40
CA TRP A 241 -6.07 9.10 -15.07
C TRP A 241 -6.71 10.07 -14.07
N LEU A 242 -7.14 9.59 -12.91
CA LEU A 242 -7.73 10.42 -11.86
C LEU A 242 -6.67 11.31 -11.21
N LEU A 243 -5.49 10.75 -10.91
CA LEU A 243 -4.36 11.49 -10.34
C LEU A 243 -3.87 12.59 -11.30
N ILE A 244 -3.81 12.28 -12.60
CA ILE A 244 -3.48 13.22 -13.67
C ILE A 244 -4.55 14.32 -13.76
N ALA A 245 -5.84 13.97 -13.77
CA ALA A 245 -6.94 14.93 -13.84
C ALA A 245 -6.93 15.89 -12.63
N LEU A 246 -6.74 15.37 -11.42
CA LEU A 246 -6.67 16.17 -10.19
C LEU A 246 -5.47 17.10 -10.18
N SER A 247 -4.28 16.61 -10.52
CA SER A 247 -3.05 17.42 -10.56
C SER A 247 -3.06 18.47 -11.68
N ALA A 248 -3.71 18.17 -12.81
CA ALA A 248 -3.86 19.11 -13.94
C ALA A 248 -4.92 20.19 -13.70
N SER A 249 -5.87 19.99 -12.77
CA SER A 249 -7.00 20.91 -12.56
C SER A 249 -6.56 22.33 -12.17
N CYS A 250 -5.61 22.46 -11.23
CA CYS A 250 -5.11 23.75 -10.76
C CYS A 250 -4.37 24.55 -11.85
N PRO A 251 -3.38 23.99 -12.57
CA PRO A 251 -2.73 24.72 -13.66
C PRO A 251 -3.70 25.07 -14.80
N LEU A 252 -4.69 24.22 -15.10
CA LEU A 252 -5.72 24.54 -16.09
C LEU A 252 -6.55 25.76 -15.68
N LEU A 253 -7.02 25.79 -14.42
CA LEU A 253 -7.79 26.91 -13.88
C LEU A 253 -6.94 28.19 -13.82
N TRP A 254 -5.67 28.09 -13.47
CA TRP A 254 -4.76 29.23 -13.49
C TRP A 254 -4.56 29.78 -14.90
N LEU A 255 -4.34 28.92 -15.91
CA LEU A 255 -4.22 29.32 -17.32
C LEU A 255 -5.49 30.02 -17.82
N VAL A 256 -6.67 29.47 -17.51
CA VAL A 256 -7.96 30.06 -17.90
C VAL A 256 -8.20 31.40 -17.22
N THR A 257 -7.90 31.52 -15.92
CA THR A 257 -8.09 32.77 -15.19
C THR A 257 -7.05 33.83 -15.55
N ALA A 258 -5.79 33.44 -15.74
CA ALA A 258 -4.71 34.34 -16.17
C ALA A 258 -4.97 34.87 -17.59
N SER A 259 -5.40 34.02 -18.52
CA SER A 259 -5.79 34.46 -19.87
C SER A 259 -6.99 35.40 -19.85
N ARG A 260 -8.04 35.10 -19.07
CA ARG A 260 -9.20 35.99 -18.88
C ARG A 260 -8.79 37.33 -18.26
N ARG A 261 -7.92 37.33 -17.24
CA ARG A 261 -7.38 38.56 -16.60
C ARG A 261 -6.52 39.38 -17.58
N ARG A 262 -5.66 38.73 -18.38
CA ARG A 262 -4.85 39.39 -19.41
C ARG A 262 -5.74 40.03 -20.48
N ARG A 263 -6.77 39.31 -20.95
CA ARG A 263 -7.77 39.85 -21.88
C ARG A 263 -8.53 41.04 -21.29
N ARG A 264 -8.99 40.96 -20.03
CA ARG A 264 -9.67 42.07 -19.34
C ARG A 264 -8.76 43.29 -19.16
N ARG A 265 -7.50 43.10 -18.75
CA ARG A 265 -6.51 44.19 -18.62
C ARG A 265 -6.19 44.84 -19.97
N ARG A 266 -6.05 44.04 -21.04
CA ARG A 266 -5.88 44.55 -22.40
C ARG A 266 -7.08 45.41 -22.82
N ARG A 267 -8.31 44.91 -22.61
CA ARG A 267 -9.54 45.68 -22.87
C ARG A 267 -9.60 47.00 -22.07
N GLN A 268 -9.32 46.96 -20.76
CA GLN A 268 -9.32 48.17 -19.92
C GLN A 268 -8.26 49.20 -20.33
N ARG A 269 -7.14 48.75 -20.90
CA ARG A 269 -6.07 49.62 -21.40
C ARG A 269 -6.24 50.00 -22.87
N GLN A 270 -7.37 49.66 -23.50
CA GLN A 270 -7.61 49.84 -24.94
C GLN A 270 -6.52 49.20 -25.81
N LEU A 271 -5.95 48.09 -25.37
CA LEU A 271 -4.99 47.30 -26.14
C LEU A 271 -5.72 46.18 -26.87
N CYS A 272 -5.28 45.88 -28.10
CA CYS A 272 -5.74 44.73 -28.85
C CYS A 272 -5.57 43.43 -28.02
N ILE A 273 -6.63 42.62 -27.94
CA ILE A 273 -6.61 41.39 -27.15
C ILE A 273 -5.69 40.32 -27.73
N ASP A 274 -5.39 40.37 -29.03
CA ASP A 274 -4.57 39.38 -29.73
C ASP A 274 -3.09 39.80 -29.72
N CYS A 275 -2.72 40.89 -30.42
CA CYS A 275 -1.31 41.33 -30.50
C CYS A 275 -0.88 42.27 -29.35
N GLY A 276 -1.80 43.04 -28.75
CA GLY A 276 -1.47 44.02 -27.71
C GLY A 276 -1.15 45.44 -28.20
N TYR A 277 -1.38 45.76 -29.49
CA TYR A 277 -1.28 47.11 -30.05
C TYR A 277 -2.25 48.09 -29.37
N ASP A 278 -1.88 49.36 -29.24
CA ASP A 278 -2.72 50.40 -28.64
C ASP A 278 -3.81 50.86 -29.63
N LEU A 279 -5.06 50.53 -29.33
CA LEU A 279 -6.21 50.82 -30.18
C LEU A 279 -6.73 52.27 -30.00
N ARG A 280 -6.11 53.09 -29.16
CA ARG A 280 -6.47 54.52 -29.01
C ARG A 280 -6.31 55.29 -30.31
N ALA A 281 -5.30 54.97 -31.11
CA ALA A 281 -5.04 55.62 -32.39
C ALA A 281 -5.94 55.07 -33.53
N THR A 282 -6.35 53.80 -33.43
CA THR A 282 -7.11 53.09 -34.48
C THR A 282 -8.26 52.29 -33.85
N PRO A 283 -9.36 52.95 -33.43
CA PRO A 283 -10.41 52.32 -32.62
C PRO A 283 -11.27 51.31 -33.37
N GLN A 284 -11.26 51.32 -34.70
CA GLN A 284 -12.10 50.43 -35.54
C GLN A 284 -11.38 49.13 -35.94
N GLN A 285 -10.06 49.17 -36.16
CA GLN A 285 -9.28 48.02 -36.61
C GLN A 285 -7.82 48.11 -36.15
N CYS A 286 -7.26 46.98 -35.71
CA CYS A 286 -5.85 46.90 -35.34
C CYS A 286 -4.95 46.81 -36.59
N PRO A 287 -3.95 47.71 -36.76
CA PRO A 287 -3.06 47.68 -37.94
C PRO A 287 -2.13 46.47 -37.97
N GLU A 288 -1.70 45.97 -36.82
CA GLU A 288 -0.74 44.85 -36.73
C GLU A 288 -1.36 43.48 -37.05
N CYS A 289 -2.57 43.21 -36.54
CA CYS A 289 -3.19 41.89 -36.65
C CYS A 289 -4.52 41.89 -37.42
N GLY A 290 -4.95 43.03 -37.94
CA GLY A 290 -6.19 43.18 -38.72
C GLY A 290 -7.49 43.02 -37.92
N ARG A 291 -7.42 42.83 -36.59
CA ARG A 291 -8.61 42.58 -35.77
C ARG A 291 -9.55 43.78 -35.78
N VAL A 292 -10.77 43.58 -36.27
CA VAL A 292 -11.86 44.53 -36.16
C VAL A 292 -12.38 44.57 -34.72
N VAL A 293 -12.49 45.77 -34.15
CA VAL A 293 -12.99 46.00 -32.80
C VAL A 293 -14.46 46.36 -32.93
N ALA A 294 -15.36 45.53 -32.37
CA ALA A 294 -16.78 45.87 -32.34
C ALA A 294 -16.97 47.15 -31.52
N SER A 295 -17.29 48.28 -32.18
CA SER A 295 -17.62 49.53 -31.52
C SER A 295 -19.00 49.41 -30.88
N ALA A 296 -19.17 50.02 -29.70
CA ALA A 296 -20.47 50.05 -29.01
C ALA A 296 -21.56 50.80 -29.80
N GLU A 297 -21.15 51.68 -30.72
CA GLU A 297 -22.05 52.43 -31.60
C GLU A 297 -22.83 51.54 -32.58
N ALA A 298 -22.22 50.46 -33.08
CA ALA A 298 -22.90 49.55 -34.02
C ALA A 298 -23.99 48.68 -33.36
N ALA A 299 -23.95 48.51 -32.03
CA ALA A 299 -24.97 47.75 -31.30
C ALA A 299 -26.24 48.58 -31.00
N ALA A 300 -26.13 49.91 -30.96
CA ALA A 300 -27.27 50.80 -30.73
C ALA A 300 -28.13 50.98 -32.00
N THR A 301 -27.54 50.82 -33.18
CA THR A 301 -28.24 50.98 -34.47
C THR A 301 -28.98 49.72 -34.94
N ALA A 302 -28.91 48.61 -34.19
CA ALA A 302 -29.50 47.32 -34.58
C ALA A 302 -30.82 46.97 -33.86
N LEU A 303 -31.44 47.91 -33.13
CA LEU A 303 -32.86 47.78 -32.74
C LEU A 303 -33.74 48.16 -33.94
N PRO A 304 -34.52 47.25 -34.53
CA PRO A 304 -35.52 47.63 -35.50
C PRO A 304 -36.61 48.44 -34.80
N ALA A 305 -36.87 49.64 -35.32
CA ALA A 305 -38.14 50.33 -35.07
C ALA A 305 -39.27 49.47 -35.67
N SER A 306 -40.35 49.38 -34.89
CA SER A 306 -41.66 48.75 -35.18
C SER A 306 -42.11 48.79 -36.63
#